data_AF-A0A8H8RRC9-F1
#
_entry.id   AF-A0A8H8RRC9-F1
#
_cell.length_a   1.000
_cell.length_b   1.000
_cell.length_c   1.000
_cell.angle_alpha   90.00
_cell.angle_beta   90.00
_cell.angle_gamma   90.00
#
_symmetry.space_group_name_H-M   'P 1'
#
loop_
_entity.id
_entity.type
_entity.pdbx_description
1 polymer ?
#
loop_
_entity_poly.entity_id
_entity_poly.type
_entity_poly.pdbx_seq_one_letter_code
_entity_poly.pdbx_strand_id
1 'polypeptide(L)'
;RWEIPRSSYPATRAGYLAWRTYLKKRQAEGVERVCLECGFEEAEAREVGRLVGKEGLGKGKGGADGDGDGDGIGEMQVLEDVACLVFLDDQLEAFAFGDGDSIGKDGGLAEEKMLGVLRKTWGKMSARGHELALQIPMSDACKELVGKALAG
;
A
#
# COMPACT_ATOMS: atom_id res chain seq x y z
N ARG A 1 -4.96 11.56 8.29
CA ARG A 1 -3.85 12.46 7.84
C ARG A 1 -4.23 13.94 7.81
N TRP A 2 -5.52 14.30 7.86
CA TRP A 2 -5.99 15.69 7.82
C TRP A 2 -5.60 16.50 9.07
N GLU A 3 -5.53 15.86 10.24
CA GLU A 3 -5.15 16.52 11.50
C GLU A 3 -3.72 17.08 11.52
N ILE A 4 -2.79 16.46 10.78
CA ILE A 4 -1.40 16.90 10.67
C ILE A 4 -1.10 17.13 9.18
N PRO A 5 -1.41 18.32 8.66
CA PRO A 5 -1.33 18.60 7.24
C PRO A 5 0.12 18.60 6.74
N ARG A 6 0.34 18.26 5.46
CA ARG A 6 1.69 18.25 4.85
C ARG A 6 2.43 19.59 5.00
N SER A 7 1.70 20.71 5.02
CA SER A 7 2.24 22.06 5.20
C SER A 7 2.86 22.32 6.57
N SER A 8 2.62 21.47 7.57
CA SER A 8 3.24 21.57 8.91
C SER A 8 4.73 21.16 8.94
N TYR A 9 5.28 20.65 7.83
CA TYR A 9 6.69 20.26 7.69
C TYR A 9 7.34 20.99 6.50
N PRO A 10 8.67 21.21 6.50
CA PRO A 10 9.37 21.86 5.40
C PRO A 10 9.04 21.26 4.03
N ALA A 11 8.93 22.08 2.98
CA ALA A 11 8.67 21.67 1.59
C ALA A 11 9.89 21.03 0.91
N THR A 12 10.67 20.25 1.67
CA THR A 12 11.83 19.51 1.20
C THR A 12 11.54 18.01 1.19
N ARG A 13 12.37 17.24 0.50
CA ARG A 13 12.31 15.77 0.56
C ARG A 13 12.46 15.26 1.99
N ALA A 14 13.38 15.83 2.77
CA ALA A 14 13.58 15.47 4.17
C ALA A 14 12.33 15.78 5.02
N GLY A 15 11.73 16.96 4.84
CA GLY A 15 10.48 17.33 5.53
C GLY A 15 9.32 16.40 5.18
N TYR A 16 9.19 15.99 3.91
CA TYR A 16 8.20 15.00 3.50
C TYR A 16 8.41 13.64 4.16
N LEU A 17 9.65 13.15 4.20
CA LEU A 17 9.97 11.86 4.84
C LEU A 17 9.72 11.91 6.35
N ALA A 18 10.11 12.99 7.02
CA ALA A 18 9.85 13.19 8.45
C ALA A 18 8.34 13.21 8.75
N TRP A 19 7.55 13.97 7.97
CA TRP A 19 6.10 13.99 8.08
C TRP A 19 5.49 12.60 7.90
N ARG A 20 5.91 11.86 6.86
CA ARG A 20 5.40 10.51 6.58
C ARG A 20 5.74 9.54 7.70
N THR A 21 6.96 9.59 8.24
CA THR A 21 7.39 8.73 9.35
C THR A 21 6.61 9.05 10.63
N TYR A 22 6.44 10.34 10.95
CA TYR A 22 5.64 10.75 12.10
C TYR A 22 4.19 10.26 11.99
N LEU A 23 3.56 10.44 10.83
CA LEU A 23 2.20 9.98 10.60
C LEU A 23 2.06 8.47 10.79
N LYS A 24 3.02 7.66 10.31
CA LYS A 24 3.01 6.21 10.52
C LYS A 24 3.03 5.86 12.00
N LYS A 25 3.99 6.42 12.74
CA LYS A 25 4.12 6.19 14.19
C LYS A 25 2.85 6.56 14.93
N ARG A 26 2.29 7.74 14.63
CA ARG A 26 1.05 8.21 15.26
C ARG A 26 -0.16 7.29 14.99
N GLN A 27 -0.27 6.72 13.78
CA GLN A 27 -1.37 5.79 13.48
C GLN A 27 -1.18 4.45 14.20
N ALA A 28 0.06 3.95 14.30
CA ALA A 28 0.39 2.76 15.07
C ALA A 28 0.02 2.92 16.57
N GLU A 29 0.49 4.00 17.19
CA GLU A 29 0.15 4.32 18.59
C GLU A 29 -1.36 4.52 18.80
N GLY A 30 -2.02 5.13 17.81
CA GLY A 30 -3.47 5.37 17.84
C GLY A 30 -4.27 4.07 17.83
N VAL A 31 -3.93 3.14 16.93
CA VAL A 31 -4.65 1.86 16.83
C VAL A 31 -4.34 0.96 18.03
N GLU A 32 -3.10 0.93 18.52
CA GLU A 32 -2.74 0.17 19.73
C GLU A 32 -3.58 0.63 20.92
N ARG A 33 -3.70 1.95 21.12
CA ARG A 33 -4.56 2.51 22.18
C ARG A 33 -6.03 2.09 22.01
N VAL A 34 -6.58 2.16 20.79
CA VAL A 34 -7.96 1.75 20.53
C VAL A 34 -8.16 0.26 20.85
N CYS A 35 -7.22 -0.61 20.48
CA CYS A 35 -7.28 -2.04 20.82
C CYS A 35 -7.31 -2.25 22.34
N LEU A 36 -6.45 -1.57 23.09
CA LEU A 36 -6.45 -1.64 24.56
C LEU A 36 -7.76 -1.14 25.17
N GLU A 37 -8.31 -0.03 24.65
CA GLU A 37 -9.61 0.51 25.08
C GLU A 37 -10.77 -0.45 24.78
N CYS A 38 -10.64 -1.26 23.72
CA CYS A 38 -11.60 -2.31 23.38
C CYS A 38 -11.38 -3.63 24.14
N GLY A 39 -10.36 -3.73 25.00
CA GLY A 39 -10.10 -4.90 25.84
C GLY A 39 -9.25 -5.99 25.20
N PHE A 40 -8.50 -5.68 24.14
CA PHE A 40 -7.51 -6.59 23.57
C PHE A 40 -6.31 -6.74 24.51
N GLU A 41 -5.65 -7.90 24.48
CA GLU A 41 -4.42 -8.12 25.24
C GLU A 41 -3.29 -7.22 24.73
N GLU A 42 -2.36 -6.86 25.63
CA GLU A 42 -1.30 -5.90 25.30
C GLU A 42 -0.41 -6.38 24.16
N ALA A 43 -0.14 -7.68 24.09
CA ALA A 43 0.63 -8.28 23.00
C ALA A 43 -0.09 -8.14 21.64
N GLU A 44 -1.40 -8.38 21.60
CA GLU A 44 -2.21 -8.26 20.38
C GLU A 44 -2.32 -6.79 19.94
N ALA A 45 -2.55 -5.88 20.89
CA ALA A 45 -2.61 -4.45 20.60
C ALA A 45 -1.30 -3.92 20.00
N ARG A 46 -0.15 -4.34 20.56
CA ARG A 46 1.17 -4.01 20.00
C ARG A 46 1.37 -4.57 18.60
N GLU A 47 0.91 -5.79 18.35
CA GLU A 47 1.05 -6.43 17.04
C GLU A 47 0.22 -5.69 15.97
N VAL A 48 -1.02 -5.31 16.29
CA VAL A 48 -1.83 -4.45 15.42
C VAL A 48 -1.14 -3.11 15.14
N GLY A 49 -0.57 -2.48 16.18
CA GLY A 49 0.23 -1.26 16.05
C GLY A 49 1.40 -1.44 15.08
N ARG A 50 2.15 -2.53 15.22
CA ARG A 50 3.29 -2.91 14.36
C ARG A 50 2.86 -3.04 12.89
N LEU A 51 1.75 -3.73 12.63
CA LEU A 51 1.19 -3.91 11.28
C LEU A 51 0.75 -2.56 10.66
N VAL A 52 0.00 -1.73 11.40
CA VAL A 52 -0.44 -0.41 10.92
C VAL A 52 0.75 0.54 10.69
N GLY A 53 1.80 0.42 11.51
CA GLY A 53 3.08 1.12 11.32
C GLY A 53 3.85 0.71 10.06
N LYS A 54 3.44 -0.41 9.44
CA LYS A 54 4.12 -1.09 8.34
C LYS A 54 5.50 -1.62 8.71
N GLU A 55 5.69 -2.02 9.96
CA GLU A 55 6.94 -2.60 10.41
C GLU A 55 7.07 -4.03 9.90
N GLY A 56 8.26 -4.42 9.44
CA GLY A 56 8.48 -5.74 8.83
C GLY A 56 8.05 -5.85 7.36
N LEU A 57 7.57 -4.77 6.73
CA LEU A 57 7.26 -4.79 5.29
C LEU A 57 8.49 -5.16 4.45
N GLY A 58 8.34 -6.15 3.56
CA GLY A 58 9.41 -6.64 2.71
C GLY A 58 10.26 -7.76 3.32
N LYS A 59 10.07 -8.08 4.61
CA LYS A 59 10.57 -9.32 5.19
C LYS A 59 9.69 -10.47 4.70
N GLY A 60 10.29 -11.60 4.32
CA GLY A 60 9.53 -12.78 3.85
C GLY A 60 8.99 -12.73 2.41
N LYS A 61 9.36 -11.73 1.61
CA LYS A 61 8.98 -11.64 0.17
C LYS A 61 9.47 -12.81 -0.71
N GLY A 62 10.33 -13.68 -0.19
CA GLY A 62 10.96 -14.76 -0.94
C GLY A 62 11.26 -16.04 -0.13
N GLY A 63 10.61 -16.28 1.01
CA GLY A 63 10.77 -17.56 1.72
C GLY A 63 10.47 -17.54 3.23
N ALA A 64 9.81 -18.62 3.65
CA ALA A 64 9.82 -19.41 4.90
C ALA A 64 10.06 -18.81 6.30
N ASP A 65 10.24 -17.50 6.46
CA ASP A 65 10.60 -16.90 7.77
C ASP A 65 9.44 -16.11 8.42
N GLY A 66 8.18 -16.39 8.06
CA GLY A 66 7.01 -15.67 8.56
C GLY A 66 6.07 -16.53 9.41
N ASP A 67 5.65 -15.98 10.56
CA ASP A 67 4.65 -16.52 11.50
C ASP A 67 3.21 -16.59 10.93
N GLY A 68 3.05 -16.68 9.60
CA GLY A 68 1.75 -16.65 8.91
C GLY A 68 1.19 -18.02 8.54
N ASP A 69 -0.10 -18.03 8.18
CA ASP A 69 -0.88 -19.22 7.82
C ASP A 69 -0.30 -19.99 6.61
N GLY A 70 0.53 -21.00 6.90
CA GLY A 70 0.88 -22.11 6.00
C GLY A 70 1.86 -21.82 4.85
N ASP A 71 1.91 -20.59 4.33
CA ASP A 71 2.66 -20.24 3.12
C ASP A 71 3.98 -19.50 3.39
N GLY A 72 4.35 -19.29 4.66
CA GLY A 72 5.59 -18.60 5.05
C GLY A 72 5.62 -17.09 4.75
N ILE A 73 4.48 -16.50 4.39
CA ILE A 73 4.30 -15.06 4.20
C ILE A 73 3.91 -14.44 5.54
N GLY A 74 4.70 -13.50 6.06
CA GLY A 74 4.38 -12.81 7.31
C GLY A 74 3.15 -11.89 7.16
N GLU A 75 2.38 -11.72 8.24
CA GLU A 75 1.11 -10.98 8.27
C GLU A 75 1.20 -9.57 7.68
N MET A 76 2.32 -8.86 7.93
CA MET A 76 2.54 -7.53 7.34
C MET A 76 2.61 -7.57 5.82
N GLN A 77 3.22 -8.61 5.26
CA GLN A 77 3.30 -8.77 3.81
C GLN A 77 1.93 -9.12 3.23
N VAL A 78 1.14 -9.96 3.91
CA VAL A 78 -0.27 -10.22 3.54
C VAL A 78 -1.07 -8.91 3.53
N LEU A 79 -0.93 -8.08 4.55
CA LEU A 79 -1.63 -6.80 4.64
C LEU A 79 -1.24 -5.84 3.51
N GLU A 80 0.04 -5.79 3.12
CA GLU A 80 0.46 -4.97 1.97
C GLU A 80 -0.03 -5.54 0.64
N ASP A 81 -0.02 -6.87 0.48
CA ASP A 81 -0.55 -7.53 -0.72
C ASP A 81 -2.03 -7.18 -0.90
N VAL A 82 -2.84 -7.34 0.15
CA VAL A 82 -4.26 -6.96 0.16
C VAL A 82 -4.44 -5.49 -0.21
N ALA A 83 -3.66 -4.59 0.40
CA ALA A 83 -3.75 -3.16 0.08
C ALA A 83 -3.42 -2.85 -1.40
N CYS A 84 -2.48 -3.59 -2.00
CA CYS A 84 -2.13 -3.44 -3.41
C CYS A 84 -3.20 -4.07 -4.33
N LEU A 85 -3.74 -5.22 -3.97
CA LEU A 85 -4.80 -5.90 -4.73
C LEU A 85 -6.08 -5.05 -4.75
N VAL A 86 -6.51 -4.51 -3.62
CA VAL A 86 -7.65 -3.57 -3.55
C VAL A 86 -7.40 -2.34 -4.41
N PHE A 87 -6.17 -1.79 -4.41
CA PHE A 87 -5.86 -0.67 -5.30
C PHE A 87 -6.01 -1.05 -6.78
N LEU A 88 -5.51 -2.22 -7.18
CA LEU A 88 -5.57 -2.69 -8.57
C LEU A 88 -7.00 -2.99 -9.03
N ASP A 89 -7.84 -3.55 -8.14
CA ASP A 89 -9.21 -3.97 -8.43
C ASP A 89 -10.20 -2.79 -8.39
N ASP A 90 -10.21 -2.02 -7.32
CA ASP A 90 -11.28 -1.05 -7.03
C ASP A 90 -10.90 0.40 -7.38
N GLN A 91 -9.60 0.72 -7.42
CA GLN A 91 -9.14 2.11 -7.41
C GLN A 91 -8.35 2.52 -8.65
N LEU A 92 -7.72 1.57 -9.35
CA LEU A 92 -6.78 1.85 -10.43
C LEU A 92 -7.41 2.69 -11.54
N GLU A 93 -8.61 2.34 -11.98
CA GLU A 93 -9.28 3.00 -13.10
C GLU A 93 -9.56 4.48 -12.77
N ALA A 94 -10.28 4.75 -11.69
CA ALA A 94 -10.54 6.12 -11.24
C ALA A 94 -9.23 6.88 -10.94
N PHE A 95 -8.21 6.20 -10.41
CA PHE A 95 -6.92 6.82 -10.11
C PHE A 95 -6.13 7.20 -11.39
N ALA A 96 -6.29 6.44 -12.48
CA ALA A 96 -5.62 6.68 -13.75
C ALA A 96 -6.35 7.70 -14.62
N PHE A 97 -7.68 7.62 -14.68
CA PHE A 97 -8.50 8.35 -15.65
C PHE A 97 -9.35 9.48 -15.02
N GLY A 98 -9.47 9.53 -13.69
CA GLY A 98 -10.34 10.50 -13.04
C GLY A 98 -11.79 10.30 -13.44
N ASP A 99 -12.47 11.39 -13.78
CA ASP A 99 -13.85 11.38 -14.32
C ASP A 99 -13.90 11.17 -15.85
N GLY A 100 -12.74 11.04 -16.51
CA GLY A 100 -12.61 10.94 -17.96
C GLY A 100 -12.34 9.52 -18.47
N ASP A 101 -12.19 9.40 -19.80
CA ASP A 101 -11.86 8.15 -20.51
C ASP A 101 -10.37 8.04 -20.91
N SER A 102 -9.58 9.04 -20.56
CA SER A 102 -8.23 9.26 -21.08
C SER A 102 -7.24 9.54 -19.96
N ILE A 103 -6.09 8.86 -19.98
CA ILE A 103 -5.10 8.97 -18.90
C ILE A 103 -4.58 10.41 -18.76
N GLY A 104 -4.46 10.87 -17.52
CA GLY A 104 -3.93 12.21 -17.22
C GLY A 104 -4.87 13.39 -17.51
N LYS A 105 -6.13 13.13 -17.91
CA LYS A 105 -7.19 14.15 -18.01
C LYS A 105 -8.12 14.08 -16.80
N ASP A 106 -8.88 15.16 -16.59
CA ASP A 106 -10.00 15.21 -15.64
C ASP A 106 -9.69 14.70 -14.23
N GLY A 107 -8.50 15.05 -13.74
CA GLY A 107 -8.01 14.66 -12.41
C GLY A 107 -7.17 13.38 -12.37
N GLY A 108 -7.06 12.65 -13.49
CA GLY A 108 -6.20 11.49 -13.67
C GLY A 108 -4.69 11.81 -13.64
N LEU A 109 -3.88 10.79 -13.40
CA LEU A 109 -2.42 10.93 -13.31
C LEU A 109 -1.77 10.78 -14.70
N ALA A 110 -0.81 11.64 -15.04
CA ALA A 110 -0.03 11.49 -16.27
C ALA A 110 0.59 10.08 -16.38
N GLU A 111 0.60 9.51 -17.59
CA GLU A 111 0.95 8.11 -17.82
C GLU A 111 2.30 7.71 -17.20
N GLU A 112 3.37 8.49 -17.41
CA GLU A 112 4.69 8.19 -16.84
C GLU A 112 4.65 8.07 -15.31
N LYS A 113 3.91 8.97 -14.64
CA LYS A 113 3.72 8.91 -13.19
C LYS A 113 2.89 7.70 -12.79
N MET A 114 1.88 7.33 -13.57
CA MET A 114 1.05 6.13 -13.34
C MET A 114 1.88 4.85 -13.44
N LEU A 115 2.69 4.71 -14.49
CA LEU A 115 3.61 3.57 -14.63
C LEU A 115 4.59 3.51 -13.44
N GLY A 116 5.04 4.67 -12.94
CA GLY A 116 5.85 4.75 -11.73
C GLY A 116 5.12 4.34 -10.44
N VAL A 117 3.80 4.55 -10.36
CA VAL A 117 2.96 4.05 -9.26
C VAL A 117 2.79 2.54 -9.36
N LEU A 118 2.40 2.03 -10.53
CA LEU A 118 2.19 0.60 -10.78
C LEU A 118 3.45 -0.23 -10.49
N ARG A 119 4.63 0.21 -10.95
CA ARG A 119 5.90 -0.45 -10.62
C ARG A 119 6.18 -0.52 -9.12
N LYS A 120 5.87 0.55 -8.39
CA LYS A 120 6.03 0.58 -6.93
C LYS A 120 4.99 -0.28 -6.22
N THR A 121 3.76 -0.35 -6.73
CA THR A 121 2.71 -1.24 -6.23
C THR A 121 3.16 -2.69 -6.40
N TRP A 122 3.57 -3.07 -7.61
CA TRP A 122 4.07 -4.42 -7.90
C TRP A 122 5.28 -4.79 -7.03
N GLY A 123 6.29 -3.92 -6.93
CA GLY A 123 7.49 -4.18 -6.12
C GLY A 123 7.23 -4.30 -4.61
N LYS A 124 6.05 -3.90 -4.11
CA LYS A 124 5.67 -4.09 -2.71
C LYS A 124 5.07 -5.46 -2.41
N MET A 125 4.53 -6.12 -3.42
CA MET A 125 3.80 -7.36 -3.24
C MET A 125 4.72 -8.59 -3.16
N SER A 126 4.20 -9.68 -2.59
CA SER A 126 4.80 -11.01 -2.67
C SER A 126 4.52 -11.68 -4.03
N ALA A 127 5.16 -12.82 -4.28
CA ALA A 127 4.88 -13.66 -5.45
C ALA A 127 3.39 -14.10 -5.50
N ARG A 128 2.82 -14.53 -4.37
CA ARG A 128 1.39 -14.86 -4.28
C ARG A 128 0.51 -13.63 -4.56
N GLY A 129 0.91 -12.46 -4.07
CA GLY A 129 0.26 -11.21 -4.42
C GLY A 129 0.26 -10.98 -5.94
N HIS A 130 1.39 -11.20 -6.63
CA HIS A 130 1.47 -11.07 -8.09
C HIS A 130 0.56 -12.04 -8.81
N GLU A 131 0.52 -13.31 -8.38
CA GLU A 131 -0.38 -14.33 -8.94
C GLU A 131 -1.85 -13.91 -8.83
N LEU A 132 -2.27 -13.39 -7.68
CA LEU A 132 -3.63 -12.89 -7.46
C LEU A 132 -3.93 -11.65 -8.31
N ALA A 133 -2.97 -10.72 -8.44
CA ALA A 133 -3.16 -9.51 -9.23
C ALA A 133 -3.39 -9.80 -10.71
N LEU A 134 -2.77 -10.84 -11.27
CA LEU A 134 -2.98 -11.26 -12.66
C LEU A 134 -4.37 -11.83 -12.92
N GLN A 135 -5.12 -12.17 -11.87
CA GLN A 135 -6.49 -12.70 -11.97
C GLN A 135 -7.56 -11.61 -11.80
N ILE A 136 -7.18 -10.38 -11.46
CA ILE A 136 -8.12 -9.27 -11.27
C ILE A 136 -8.75 -8.90 -12.62
N PRO A 137 -10.10 -8.86 -12.71
CA PRO A 137 -10.78 -8.38 -13.91
C PRO A 137 -10.57 -6.87 -14.04
N MET A 138 -9.94 -6.44 -15.14
CA MET A 138 -9.65 -5.03 -15.42
C MET A 138 -10.20 -4.62 -16.78
N SER A 139 -10.47 -3.31 -16.94
CA SER A 139 -10.69 -2.73 -18.27
C SER A 139 -9.43 -2.85 -19.13
N ASP A 140 -9.60 -2.85 -20.46
CA ASP A 140 -8.48 -3.05 -21.38
C ASP A 140 -7.40 -1.96 -21.25
N ALA A 141 -7.82 -0.72 -20.97
CA ALA A 141 -6.91 0.38 -20.71
C ALA A 141 -6.07 0.16 -19.43
N CYS A 142 -6.68 -0.34 -18.34
CA CYS A 142 -5.95 -0.69 -17.12
C CYS A 142 -4.97 -1.84 -17.35
N LYS A 143 -5.36 -2.89 -18.09
CA LYS A 143 -4.47 -4.00 -18.46
C LYS A 143 -3.27 -3.51 -19.26
N GLU A 144 -3.47 -2.59 -20.20
CA GLU A 144 -2.40 -1.99 -20.99
C GLU A 144 -1.39 -1.25 -20.09
N LEU A 145 -1.87 -0.45 -19.13
CA LEU A 145 -1.01 0.26 -18.18
C LEU A 145 -0.20 -0.70 -17.31
N VAL A 146 -0.83 -1.75 -16.78
CA VAL A 146 -0.13 -2.78 -16.00
C VAL A 146 0.92 -3.47 -16.89
N GLY A 147 0.57 -3.88 -18.10
CA GLY A 147 1.50 -4.51 -19.05
C GLY A 147 2.71 -3.62 -19.36
N LYS A 148 2.48 -2.34 -19.65
CA LYS A 148 3.54 -1.33 -19.87
C LYS A 148 4.43 -1.17 -18.63
N ALA A 149 3.85 -1.18 -17.44
CA ALA A 149 4.60 -1.02 -16.18
C ALA A 149 5.51 -2.22 -15.89
N LEU A 150 5.09 -3.45 -16.26
CA LEU A 150 5.86 -4.68 -16.02
C LEU A 150 6.91 -4.95 -17.10
N ALA A 151 6.80 -4.34 -18.28
CA ALA A 151 7.72 -4.54 -19.39
C ALA A 151 9.05 -3.77 -19.28
N GLY A 152 9.24 -2.90 -18.28
CA GLY A 152 10.46 -2.10 -18.11
C GLY A 152 10.84 -1.88 -16.67
#